data_AF-A0A522JWM2-F1
#
_entry.id   AF-A0A522JWM2-F1
#
_cell.length_a   1.000
_cell.length_b   1.000
_cell.length_c   1.000
_cell.angle_alpha   90.00
_cell.angle_beta   90.00
_cell.angle_gamma   90.00
#
_symmetry.space_group_name_H-M   'P 1'
#
loop_
_entity.id
_entity.type
_entity.pdbx_description
1 polymer ?
#
loop_
_entity_poly.entity_id
_entity_poly.type
_entity_poly.pdbx_seq_one_letter_code
_entity_poly.pdbx_strand_id
1 'polypeptide(L)'
;MSWRFIIVVLLAAAGASAWGGLRLGDWLVAHGPEHKAVTETLPVAVPVLDANGKPFVAQPPQPQVNGRLSVTEPIPPVDWKIPDKSLVQLLPNGVVDLATTTITMDEAKQIAASNGHQALVGIADVSGLDMTASDSKRPPITQPIQPIEAPGVPPPTTTEPRNVRPANTAWQASLRQEILACSALSFFDRPSCAWAARNKYCEPNNAWGKVHDCPAKNF
;
A
#
# COMPACT_ATOMS: atom_id res chain seq x y z
N MET A 1 34.35 5.97 -44.41
CA MET A 1 35.04 5.71 -43.12
C MET A 1 34.65 4.32 -42.64
N SER A 2 35.61 3.46 -42.30
CA SER A 2 35.34 2.05 -41.93
C SER A 2 34.64 1.97 -40.57
N TRP A 3 33.51 1.27 -40.48
CA TRP A 3 32.72 1.14 -39.24
C TRP A 3 33.52 0.54 -38.08
N ARG A 4 34.56 -0.24 -38.39
CA ARG A 4 35.49 -0.80 -37.40
C ARG A 4 36.27 0.28 -36.65
N PHE A 5 36.66 1.35 -37.34
CA PHE A 5 37.32 2.49 -36.68
C PHE A 5 36.38 3.19 -35.70
N ILE A 6 35.09 3.30 -36.02
CA ILE A 6 34.09 3.89 -35.12
C ILE A 6 33.97 3.04 -33.85
N ILE A 7 33.87 1.72 -33.96
CA ILE A 7 33.78 0.84 -32.78
C ILE A 7 35.02 0.96 -31.89
N VAL A 8 36.22 0.94 -32.48
CA VAL A 8 37.46 1.02 -31.70
C VAL A 8 37.56 2.34 -30.94
N VAL A 9 37.20 3.46 -31.58
CA VAL A 9 37.18 4.77 -30.92
C VAL A 9 36.13 4.82 -29.81
N LEU A 10 34.95 4.25 -30.02
CA LEU A 10 33.91 4.20 -28.99
C LEU A 10 34.32 3.35 -27.78
N LEU A 11 34.95 2.19 -28.00
CA LEU A 11 35.44 1.36 -26.90
C LEU A 11 36.57 2.04 -26.14
N ALA A 12 37.49 2.72 -26.84
CA ALA A 12 38.55 3.49 -26.19
C ALA A 12 38.00 4.65 -25.36
N ALA A 13 37.03 5.40 -25.88
CA ALA A 13 36.37 6.49 -25.17
C ALA A 13 35.57 6.00 -23.96
N ALA A 14 34.87 4.87 -24.07
CA ALA A 14 34.14 4.24 -22.97
C ALA A 14 35.11 3.78 -21.87
N GLY A 15 36.21 3.13 -22.25
CA GLY A 15 37.25 2.69 -21.30
C GLY A 15 37.90 3.86 -20.57
N ALA A 16 38.26 4.93 -21.28
CA ALA A 16 38.84 6.13 -20.69
C ALA A 16 37.87 6.82 -19.73
N SER A 17 36.58 6.92 -20.09
CA SER A 17 35.55 7.52 -19.23
C SER A 17 35.34 6.71 -17.94
N ALA A 18 35.24 5.38 -18.04
CA ALA A 18 35.06 4.51 -16.88
C ALA A 18 36.27 4.56 -15.94
N TRP A 19 37.49 4.54 -16.50
CA TRP A 19 38.72 4.63 -15.71
C TRP A 19 38.85 5.98 -14.99
N GLY A 20 38.55 7.07 -15.70
CA GLY A 20 38.56 8.41 -15.12
C GLY A 20 37.55 8.58 -13.99
N GLY A 21 36.34 8.04 -14.16
CA GLY A 21 35.29 8.08 -13.14
C GLY A 21 35.69 7.37 -11.85
N LEU A 22 36.29 6.17 -11.95
CA LEU A 22 36.77 5.42 -10.78
C LEU A 22 37.87 6.19 -10.03
N ARG A 23 38.85 6.73 -10.77
CA ARG A 23 39.95 7.51 -10.16
C ARG A 23 39.47 8.79 -9.48
N LEU A 24 38.51 9.48 -10.08
CA LEU A 24 37.92 10.68 -9.48
C LEU A 24 37.10 10.33 -8.24
N GLY A 25 36.38 9.21 -8.26
CA GLY A 25 35.63 8.69 -7.11
C GLY A 25 36.54 8.44 -5.92
N ASP A 26 37.63 7.68 -6.12
CA ASP A 26 38.62 7.41 -5.06
C ASP A 26 39.24 8.71 -4.51
N TRP A 27 39.51 9.67 -5.39
CA TRP A 27 40.06 10.97 -4.98
C TRP A 27 39.08 11.78 -4.12
N LEU A 28 37.80 11.80 -4.50
CA LEU A 28 36.73 12.48 -3.76
C LEU A 28 36.50 11.86 -2.38
N VAL A 29 36.60 10.54 -2.25
CA VAL A 29 36.49 9.87 -0.95
C VAL A 29 37.69 10.22 -0.08
N ALA A 30 38.90 10.20 -0.64
CA ALA A 30 40.12 10.54 0.09
C ALA A 30 40.20 12.02 0.51
N HIS A 31 39.59 12.92 -0.26
CA HIS A 31 39.57 14.37 0.02
C HIS A 31 38.21 14.87 0.50
N GLY A 32 37.32 13.94 0.88
CA GLY A 32 36.04 14.27 1.46
C GLY A 32 36.24 14.92 2.83
N PRO A 33 35.39 15.89 3.24
CA PRO A 33 35.45 16.46 4.56
C PRO A 33 35.18 15.36 5.60
N GLU A 34 36.08 15.20 6.56
CA GLU A 34 35.89 14.22 7.62
C GLU A 34 34.63 14.59 8.42
N HIS A 35 33.68 13.65 8.48
CA HIS A 35 32.57 13.75 9.41
C HIS A 35 33.13 13.75 10.82
N LYS A 36 33.05 14.90 11.51
CA LYS A 36 33.30 14.94 12.94
C LYS A 36 32.31 13.99 13.59
N ALA A 37 32.81 12.86 14.09
CA ALA A 37 32.05 12.03 15.01
C ALA A 37 31.63 12.96 16.15
N VAL A 38 30.32 13.17 16.30
CA VAL A 38 29.79 13.79 17.50
C VAL A 38 30.09 12.81 18.61
N THR A 39 31.22 12.98 19.28
CA THR A 39 31.42 12.41 20.59
C THR A 39 30.34 13.06 21.45
N GLU A 40 29.25 12.34 21.71
CA GLU A 40 28.40 12.63 22.86
C GLU A 40 29.27 12.44 24.10
N THR A 41 30.11 13.42 24.42
CA THR A 41 30.42 13.71 25.81
C THR A 41 29.09 14.11 26.40
N LEU A 42 28.34 13.13 26.90
CA LEU A 42 27.32 13.34 27.91
C LEU A 42 28.07 14.05 29.05
N PRO A 43 27.91 15.38 29.25
CA PRO A 43 28.29 15.89 30.55
C PRO A 43 27.47 15.05 31.54
N VAL A 44 28.09 14.62 32.64
CA VAL A 44 27.35 14.19 33.82
C VAL A 44 26.60 15.43 34.32
N ALA A 45 25.54 15.78 33.60
CA ALA A 45 24.67 16.89 33.90
C ALA A 45 23.81 16.36 35.02
N VAL A 46 24.17 16.76 36.24
CA VAL A 46 23.27 16.68 37.38
C VAL A 46 21.91 17.22 36.88
N PRO A 47 20.86 16.39 36.83
CA PRO A 47 19.59 16.83 36.27
C PRO A 47 19.12 18.00 37.13
N VAL A 48 19.04 19.18 36.53
CA VAL A 48 18.41 20.34 37.18
C VAL A 48 16.98 19.89 37.44
N LEU A 49 16.56 19.84 38.70
CA LEU A 49 15.21 19.41 39.06
C LEU A 49 14.28 20.64 39.07
N ASP A 50 13.09 20.48 38.52
CA ASP A 50 12.00 21.45 38.66
C ASP A 50 11.51 21.51 40.11
N ALA A 51 10.69 22.50 40.46
CA ALA A 51 10.04 22.63 41.77
C ALA A 51 9.28 21.35 42.19
N ASN A 52 8.88 20.52 41.22
CA ASN A 52 8.21 19.24 41.43
C ASN A 52 9.15 18.03 41.58
N GLY A 53 10.47 18.24 41.65
CA GLY A 53 11.46 17.16 41.80
C GLY A 53 11.62 16.26 40.56
N LYS A 54 11.15 16.72 39.39
CA LYS A 54 11.33 16.04 38.10
C LYS A 54 12.48 16.68 37.33
N PRO A 55 13.23 15.95 36.49
CA PRO A 55 14.26 16.53 35.65
C PRO A 55 13.67 17.64 34.76
N PHE A 56 14.20 18.86 34.91
CA PHE A 56 13.83 20.03 34.15
C PHE A 56 14.44 19.93 32.75
N VAL A 57 13.58 19.83 31.75
CA VAL A 57 13.93 20.03 30.35
C VAL A 57 13.28 21.33 29.90
N ALA A 58 14.08 22.25 29.36
CA ALA A 58 13.57 23.50 28.80
C ALA A 58 12.80 23.19 27.52
N GLN A 59 11.49 22.94 27.64
CA GLN A 59 10.63 22.71 26.48
C GLN A 59 10.38 24.04 25.77
N PRO A 60 10.65 24.16 24.45
CA PRO A 60 10.36 25.38 23.71
C PRO A 60 8.85 25.63 23.63
N PRO A 61 8.40 26.89 23.68
CA PRO A 61 6.99 27.21 23.64
C PRO A 61 6.38 26.83 22.29
N GLN A 62 5.31 26.05 22.32
CA GLN A 62 4.59 25.57 21.14
C GLN A 62 3.45 26.54 20.80
N PRO A 63 3.09 26.69 19.51
CA PRO A 63 1.88 27.40 19.12
C PRO A 63 0.65 26.61 19.58
N GLN A 64 -0.16 27.21 20.43
CA GLN A 64 -1.44 26.67 20.86
C GLN A 64 -2.53 26.94 19.81
N VAL A 65 -3.67 26.24 19.96
CA VAL A 65 -4.88 26.45 19.13
C VAL A 65 -5.42 27.88 19.18
N ASN A 66 -5.07 28.64 20.22
CA ASN A 66 -5.42 30.06 20.38
C ASN A 66 -4.38 31.02 19.75
N GLY A 67 -3.36 30.49 19.06
CA GLY A 67 -2.29 31.26 18.40
C GLY A 67 -1.21 31.79 19.34
N ARG A 68 -1.28 31.52 20.65
CA ARG A 68 -0.26 31.94 21.63
C ARG A 68 0.85 30.90 21.73
N LEU A 69 2.06 31.38 22.02
CA LEU A 69 3.20 30.52 22.32
C LEU A 69 3.20 30.19 23.83
N SER A 70 3.08 28.91 24.18
CA SER A 70 3.21 28.45 25.56
C SER A 70 3.67 26.99 25.62
N VAL A 71 4.11 26.54 26.79
CA VAL A 71 4.41 25.12 27.03
C VAL A 71 3.10 24.40 27.30
N THR A 72 2.80 23.37 26.50
CA THR A 72 1.59 22.56 26.67
C THR A 72 1.67 21.77 27.97
N GLU A 73 0.64 21.88 28.81
CA GLU A 73 0.50 21.04 30.00
C GLU A 73 0.42 19.55 29.60
N PRO A 74 1.16 18.65 30.26
CA PRO A 74 1.05 17.22 29.98
C PRO A 74 -0.39 16.74 30.19
N ILE A 75 -0.88 15.95 29.23
CA ILE A 75 -2.18 15.29 29.35
C ILE A 75 -2.12 14.34 30.57
N PRO A 76 -3.09 14.40 31.49
CA PRO A 76 -3.11 13.49 32.63
C PRO A 76 -3.13 12.04 32.13
N PRO A 77 -2.39 11.12 32.77
CA PRO A 77 -2.35 9.72 32.35
C PRO A 77 -3.77 9.14 32.38
N VAL A 78 -4.22 8.64 31.23
CA VAL A 78 -5.48 7.92 31.12
C VAL A 78 -5.24 6.48 31.55
N ASP A 79 -6.01 6.00 32.52
CA ASP A 79 -6.01 4.60 32.92
C ASP A 79 -6.68 3.77 31.82
N TRP A 80 -5.88 3.10 30.99
CA TRP A 80 -6.32 2.35 29.81
C TRP A 80 -6.86 0.95 30.14
N LYS A 81 -7.28 0.70 31.38
CA LYS A 81 -7.85 -0.59 31.77
C LYS A 81 -9.22 -0.82 31.13
N ILE A 82 -9.33 -1.85 30.29
CA ILE A 82 -10.61 -2.31 29.74
C ILE A 82 -11.41 -2.93 30.90
N PRO A 83 -12.61 -2.42 31.24
CA PRO A 83 -13.44 -3.02 32.27
C PRO A 83 -13.93 -4.40 31.77
N ASP A 84 -13.72 -5.47 32.53
CA ASP A 84 -14.13 -6.84 32.13
C ASP A 84 -15.63 -6.95 31.76
N LYS A 85 -16.45 -6.02 32.27
CA LYS A 85 -17.89 -5.95 32.02
C LYS A 85 -18.24 -5.42 30.61
N SER A 86 -17.35 -4.71 29.92
CA SER A 86 -17.67 -4.11 28.61
C SER A 86 -17.76 -5.15 27.50
N LEU A 87 -16.98 -6.23 27.57
CA LEU A 87 -17.01 -7.30 26.58
C LEU A 87 -18.33 -8.06 26.63
N VAL A 88 -18.78 -8.46 27.82
CA VAL A 88 -20.03 -9.21 28.02
C VAL A 88 -21.26 -8.39 27.62
N GLN A 89 -21.22 -7.07 27.79
CA GLN A 89 -22.34 -6.19 27.47
C GLN A 89 -22.45 -5.85 25.97
N LEU A 90 -21.40 -6.12 25.18
CA LEU A 90 -21.40 -6.01 23.71
C LEU A 90 -21.94 -7.26 23.01
N LEU A 91 -22.01 -8.41 23.68
CA LEU A 91 -22.52 -9.67 23.10
C LEU A 91 -23.99 -9.62 22.63
N PRO A 92 -24.95 -9.03 23.36
CA PRO A 92 -26.36 -9.13 22.95
C PRO A 92 -26.74 -8.19 21.80
N ASN A 93 -25.94 -7.15 21.49
CA ASN A 93 -26.22 -6.16 20.44
C ASN A 93 -25.04 -5.95 19.47
N GLY A 94 -24.08 -6.87 19.45
CA GLY A 94 -22.91 -6.77 18.59
C GLY A 94 -23.25 -7.17 17.16
N VAL A 95 -22.84 -6.37 16.18
CA VAL A 95 -22.84 -6.73 14.75
C VAL A 95 -21.81 -7.86 14.46
N VAL A 96 -21.02 -8.24 15.47
CA VAL A 96 -19.96 -9.23 15.39
C VAL A 96 -20.27 -10.33 16.41
N ASP A 97 -20.62 -11.50 15.91
CA ASP A 97 -20.71 -12.72 16.73
C ASP A 97 -19.29 -13.21 17.04
N LEU A 98 -18.84 -13.04 18.29
CA LEU A 98 -17.58 -13.61 18.75
C LEU A 98 -17.85 -15.06 19.21
N ALA A 99 -17.43 -16.02 18.40
CA ALA A 99 -17.37 -17.42 18.82
C ALA A 99 -16.31 -17.57 19.93
N THR A 100 -16.76 -17.68 21.17
CA THR A 100 -15.90 -17.94 22.36
C THR A 100 -15.72 -19.44 22.61
N THR A 101 -16.26 -20.30 21.75
CA THR A 101 -16.12 -21.75 21.86
C THR A 101 -14.72 -22.18 21.44
N THR A 102 -14.06 -22.94 22.30
CA THR A 102 -12.78 -23.57 21.99
C THR A 102 -13.04 -24.79 21.11
N ILE A 103 -12.75 -24.69 19.81
CA ILE A 103 -12.81 -25.81 18.87
C ILE A 103 -11.44 -26.49 18.73
N THR A 104 -11.44 -27.80 18.50
CA THR A 104 -10.20 -28.55 18.22
C THR A 104 -9.76 -28.36 16.77
N MET A 105 -8.48 -28.55 16.46
CA MET A 105 -7.94 -28.31 15.10
C MET A 105 -8.56 -29.25 14.04
N ASP A 106 -8.91 -30.49 14.43
CA ASP A 106 -9.55 -31.44 13.52
C ASP A 106 -11.03 -31.08 13.29
N GLU A 107 -11.72 -30.58 14.30
CA GLU A 107 -13.08 -30.05 14.19
C GLU A 107 -13.11 -28.76 13.35
N ALA A 108 -12.10 -27.89 13.48
CA ALA A 108 -11.94 -26.70 12.64
C ALA A 108 -11.77 -27.06 11.16
N LYS A 109 -10.97 -28.09 10.84
CA LYS A 109 -10.83 -28.61 9.47
C LYS A 109 -12.15 -29.19 8.96
N GLN A 110 -12.90 -29.87 9.83
CA GLN A 110 -14.17 -30.47 9.46
C GLN A 110 -15.24 -29.39 9.17
N ILE A 111 -15.30 -28.32 9.96
CA ILE A 111 -16.19 -27.17 9.73
C ILE A 111 -15.81 -26.43 8.45
N ALA A 112 -14.50 -26.23 8.20
CA ALA A 112 -14.02 -25.61 6.96
C ALA A 112 -14.25 -26.49 5.72
N ALA A 113 -14.27 -27.81 5.88
CA ALA A 113 -14.57 -28.76 4.80
C ALA A 113 -16.07 -28.96 4.57
N SER A 114 -16.89 -28.84 5.62
CA SER A 114 -18.35 -28.88 5.54
C SER A 114 -18.88 -27.51 5.08
N ASN A 115 -18.93 -27.30 3.77
CA ASN A 115 -19.64 -26.17 3.16
C ASN A 115 -21.17 -26.26 3.39
N GLY A 116 -21.62 -26.02 4.63
CA GLY A 116 -23.04 -26.04 5.02
C GLY A 116 -23.21 -26.87 6.29
N HIS A 117 -23.56 -26.26 7.43
CA HIS A 117 -24.95 -25.84 7.68
C HIS A 117 -25.14 -24.42 8.21
N GLN A 118 -24.08 -23.63 8.35
CA GLN A 118 -24.18 -22.18 8.57
C GLN A 118 -23.07 -21.52 7.78
N ALA A 119 -23.41 -20.99 6.59
CA ALA A 119 -22.50 -20.11 5.89
C ALA A 119 -22.14 -18.97 6.85
N LEU A 120 -20.85 -18.78 7.12
CA LEU A 120 -20.40 -17.65 7.93
C LEU A 120 -20.66 -16.38 7.12
N VAL A 121 -21.80 -15.74 7.37
CA VAL A 121 -22.18 -14.46 6.77
C VAL A 121 -21.31 -13.38 7.40
N GLY A 122 -20.11 -13.20 6.85
CA GLY A 122 -19.22 -12.10 7.19
C GLY A 122 -19.48 -10.88 6.31
N ILE A 123 -18.95 -9.71 6.72
CA ILE A 123 -19.03 -8.44 5.98
C ILE A 123 -18.41 -8.54 4.55
N ALA A 124 -17.67 -9.62 4.27
CA ALA A 124 -17.09 -9.93 2.97
C ALA A 124 -17.93 -10.89 2.09
N ASP A 125 -19.05 -11.42 2.58
CA ASP A 125 -19.93 -12.28 1.77
C ASP A 125 -20.83 -11.44 0.85
N VAL A 126 -20.33 -11.18 -0.35
CA VAL A 126 -21.08 -10.55 -1.45
C VAL A 126 -21.78 -11.59 -2.34
N SER A 127 -21.76 -12.88 -1.97
CA SER A 127 -22.30 -13.97 -2.81
C SER A 127 -23.83 -14.03 -2.82
N GLY A 128 -24.50 -13.26 -1.98
CA GLY A 128 -25.97 -13.10 -1.95
C GLY A 128 -26.53 -11.96 -2.82
N LEU A 129 -25.69 -11.20 -3.51
CA LEU A 129 -26.14 -10.20 -4.48
C LEU A 129 -26.36 -10.88 -5.83
N ASP A 130 -27.55 -11.45 -5.98
CA ASP A 130 -28.13 -11.97 -7.21
C ASP A 130 -28.08 -10.91 -8.33
N MET A 131 -27.02 -10.96 -9.15
CA MET A 131 -26.87 -10.22 -10.40
C MET A 131 -27.29 -11.05 -11.64
N THR A 132 -28.11 -12.09 -11.46
CA THR A 132 -28.59 -12.94 -12.55
C THR A 132 -30.03 -13.40 -12.36
N ALA A 133 -30.96 -12.48 -12.12
CA ALA A 133 -32.39 -12.75 -12.26
C ALA A 133 -33.04 -11.72 -13.19
N SER A 134 -32.91 -11.99 -14.49
CA SER A 134 -33.84 -11.53 -15.50
C SER A 134 -35.19 -12.20 -15.25
N ASP A 135 -36.05 -11.64 -14.40
CA ASP A 135 -37.48 -11.86 -14.57
C ASP A 135 -38.35 -10.72 -14.05
N SER A 136 -39.35 -10.40 -14.87
CA SER A 136 -40.16 -9.18 -14.78
C SER A 136 -41.39 -9.42 -13.92
N LYS A 137 -41.46 -8.82 -12.72
CA LYS A 137 -42.66 -8.24 -12.05
C LYS A 137 -42.48 -8.09 -10.53
N ARG A 138 -42.10 -6.89 -10.05
CA ARG A 138 -42.66 -6.23 -8.83
C ARG A 138 -42.07 -4.80 -8.65
N PRO A 139 -42.83 -3.77 -8.21
CA PRO A 139 -42.34 -2.41 -7.97
C PRO A 139 -42.13 -2.14 -6.44
N PRO A 140 -41.69 -0.93 -5.97
CA PRO A 140 -40.31 -0.66 -5.54
C PRO A 140 -40.18 -0.17 -4.06
N ILE A 141 -38.97 -0.23 -3.49
CA ILE A 141 -38.56 0.66 -2.37
C ILE A 141 -37.06 1.02 -2.47
N THR A 142 -36.81 2.12 -3.18
CA THR A 142 -35.88 3.25 -2.93
C THR A 142 -35.22 3.22 -1.53
N GLN A 143 -33.89 3.28 -1.31
CA GLN A 143 -32.80 4.04 -1.95
C GLN A 143 -31.42 3.40 -1.63
N PRO A 144 -30.48 3.30 -2.60
CA PRO A 144 -29.06 3.05 -2.33
C PRO A 144 -28.22 4.34 -2.24
N ILE A 145 -27.16 4.24 -1.43
CA ILE A 145 -26.06 5.22 -1.23
C ILE A 145 -25.54 5.71 -2.59
N GLN A 146 -25.45 7.03 -2.76
CA GLN A 146 -25.14 7.65 -4.05
C GLN A 146 -23.66 7.49 -4.43
N PRO A 147 -23.35 6.97 -5.63
CA PRO A 147 -22.01 7.03 -6.22
C PRO A 147 -21.66 8.47 -6.62
N ILE A 148 -20.39 8.84 -6.43
CA ILE A 148 -19.84 10.12 -6.89
C ILE A 148 -20.02 10.23 -8.43
N GLU A 149 -20.59 11.34 -8.89
CA GLU A 149 -20.76 11.68 -10.31
C GLU A 149 -19.39 11.81 -10.99
N ALA A 150 -19.05 10.87 -11.88
CA ALA A 150 -17.97 11.05 -12.84
C ALA A 150 -18.53 11.77 -14.09
N PRO A 151 -17.91 12.84 -14.60
CA PRO A 151 -18.42 13.56 -15.76
C PRO A 151 -18.43 12.66 -17.01
N GLY A 152 -19.55 12.71 -17.72
CA GLY A 152 -19.94 11.79 -18.78
C GLY A 152 -18.97 11.65 -19.95
N VAL A 153 -18.84 10.40 -20.41
CA VAL A 153 -18.12 10.00 -21.63
C VAL A 153 -18.97 10.41 -22.85
N PRO A 154 -18.42 11.17 -23.82
CA PRO A 154 -19.14 11.46 -25.08
C PRO A 154 -19.25 10.22 -25.99
N PRO A 155 -20.27 10.17 -26.87
CA PRO A 155 -20.66 8.99 -27.65
C PRO A 155 -19.59 8.53 -28.68
N PRO A 156 -19.64 7.24 -29.08
CA PRO A 156 -18.57 6.59 -29.83
C PRO A 156 -18.49 7.09 -31.28
N THR A 157 -17.34 7.63 -31.67
CA THR A 157 -16.98 7.80 -33.08
C THR A 157 -16.41 6.50 -33.63
N THR A 158 -17.10 5.98 -34.64
CA THR A 158 -16.64 4.94 -35.57
C THR A 158 -15.30 5.34 -36.20
N THR A 159 -14.33 4.42 -36.28
CA THR A 159 -13.59 3.98 -37.50
C THR A 159 -12.24 3.33 -37.12
N GLU A 160 -12.13 2.00 -37.28
CA GLU A 160 -11.07 1.27 -38.01
C GLU A 160 -10.95 -0.19 -37.53
N PRO A 161 -10.93 -1.19 -38.44
CA PRO A 161 -10.84 -2.60 -38.07
C PRO A 161 -9.38 -2.98 -37.81
N ARG A 162 -8.93 -2.92 -36.54
CA ARG A 162 -7.65 -3.51 -36.15
C ARG A 162 -7.84 -4.93 -35.66
N ASN A 163 -7.89 -5.85 -36.63
CA ASN A 163 -7.37 -7.22 -36.57
C ASN A 163 -7.23 -7.80 -35.14
N VAL A 164 -8.34 -8.28 -34.58
CA VAL A 164 -8.33 -9.06 -33.34
C VAL A 164 -7.64 -10.38 -33.65
N ARG A 165 -6.36 -10.46 -33.28
CA ARG A 165 -5.64 -11.73 -33.23
C ARG A 165 -5.99 -12.39 -31.89
N PRO A 166 -6.78 -13.47 -31.87
CA PRO A 166 -7.21 -14.09 -30.62
C PRO A 166 -6.10 -15.05 -30.18
N ALA A 167 -5.25 -14.61 -29.24
CA ALA A 167 -4.24 -15.52 -28.68
C ALA A 167 -3.77 -15.18 -27.25
N ASN A 168 -4.22 -14.09 -26.62
CA ASN A 168 -3.52 -13.54 -25.45
C ASN A 168 -4.45 -12.95 -24.36
N THR A 169 -5.64 -13.51 -24.16
CA THR A 169 -6.59 -13.03 -23.11
C THR A 169 -6.43 -13.75 -21.77
N ALA A 170 -5.91 -14.98 -21.77
CA ALA A 170 -5.79 -15.79 -20.53
C ALA A 170 -4.80 -15.19 -19.51
N TRP A 171 -3.66 -14.66 -19.97
CA TRP A 171 -2.70 -14.00 -19.07
C TRP A 171 -3.23 -12.65 -18.57
N GLN A 172 -4.07 -11.96 -19.34
CA GLN A 172 -4.69 -10.71 -18.91
C GLN A 172 -5.69 -10.93 -17.78
N ALA A 173 -6.43 -12.03 -17.82
CA ALA A 173 -7.34 -12.42 -16.74
C ALA A 173 -6.58 -12.71 -15.44
N SER A 174 -5.47 -13.45 -15.51
CA SER A 174 -4.62 -13.71 -14.32
C SER A 174 -3.93 -12.45 -13.80
N LEU A 175 -3.47 -11.55 -14.67
CA LEU A 175 -2.95 -10.23 -14.26
C LEU A 175 -4.02 -9.44 -13.48
N ARG A 176 -5.26 -9.40 -13.97
CA ARG A 176 -6.35 -8.68 -13.29
C ARG A 176 -6.65 -9.28 -11.92
N GLN A 177 -6.65 -10.61 -11.82
CA GLN A 177 -6.85 -11.30 -10.55
C GLN A 177 -5.72 -11.01 -9.56
N GLU A 178 -4.46 -10.99 -9.98
CA GLU A 178 -3.33 -10.64 -9.12
C GLU A 178 -3.37 -9.16 -8.69
N ILE A 179 -3.74 -8.23 -9.59
CA ILE A 179 -3.91 -6.81 -9.23
C ILE A 179 -5.02 -6.64 -8.18
N LEU A 180 -6.13 -7.39 -8.31
CA LEU A 180 -7.19 -7.39 -7.31
C LEU A 180 -6.72 -7.99 -5.98
N ALA A 181 -5.94 -9.06 -6.00
CA ALA A 181 -5.32 -9.62 -4.80
C ALA A 181 -4.37 -8.61 -4.11
N CYS A 182 -3.60 -7.85 -4.90
CA CYS A 182 -2.77 -6.77 -4.37
C CYS A 182 -3.58 -5.68 -3.68
N SER A 183 -4.84 -5.44 -4.08
CA SER A 183 -5.70 -4.42 -3.46
C SER A 183 -6.10 -4.73 -2.01
N ALA A 184 -6.00 -6.00 -1.59
CA ALA A 184 -6.22 -6.43 -0.21
C ALA A 184 -5.05 -6.10 0.73
N LEU A 185 -3.87 -5.76 0.18
CA LEU A 185 -2.69 -5.41 0.97
C LEU A 185 -2.76 -3.97 1.52
N SER A 186 -1.87 -3.67 2.47
CA SER A 186 -1.70 -2.32 2.99
C SER A 186 -1.31 -1.33 1.88
N PHE A 187 -1.57 -0.04 2.12
CA PHE A 187 -1.36 1.02 1.15
C PHE A 187 0.07 1.05 0.57
N PHE A 188 1.08 0.73 1.38
CA PHE A 188 2.49 0.75 0.97
C PHE A 188 2.92 -0.48 0.16
N ASP A 189 2.25 -1.62 0.34
CA ASP A 189 2.55 -2.87 -0.36
C ASP A 189 1.76 -3.01 -1.68
N ARG A 190 0.67 -2.26 -1.82
CA ARG A 190 -0.14 -2.20 -3.05
C ARG A 190 0.69 -1.83 -4.29
N PRO A 191 1.49 -0.73 -4.29
CA PRO A 191 2.26 -0.33 -5.47
C PRO A 191 3.35 -1.34 -5.83
N SER A 192 4.05 -1.90 -4.85
CA SER A 192 5.11 -2.88 -5.07
C SER A 192 4.54 -4.21 -5.61
N CYS A 193 3.45 -4.71 -5.01
CA CYS A 193 2.74 -5.90 -5.48
C CYS A 193 2.19 -5.71 -6.89
N ALA A 194 1.52 -4.59 -7.15
CA ALA A 194 0.94 -4.32 -8.46
C ALA A 194 2.00 -4.08 -9.55
N TRP A 195 3.19 -3.58 -9.18
CA TRP A 195 4.33 -3.48 -10.10
C TRP A 195 4.97 -4.84 -10.37
N ALA A 196 5.12 -5.69 -9.35
CA ALA A 196 5.65 -7.04 -9.50
C ALA A 196 4.74 -7.92 -10.39
N ALA A 197 3.43 -7.88 -10.18
CA ALA A 197 2.45 -8.56 -11.04
C ALA A 197 2.53 -8.06 -12.49
N ARG A 198 2.62 -6.75 -12.70
CA ARG A 198 2.80 -6.19 -14.05
C ARG A 198 4.12 -6.60 -14.69
N ASN A 199 5.23 -6.67 -13.97
CA ASN A 199 6.46 -7.20 -14.55
C ASN A 199 6.31 -8.67 -14.96
N LYS A 200 5.72 -9.51 -14.10
CA LYS A 200 5.51 -10.93 -14.37
C LYS A 200 4.69 -11.18 -15.65
N TYR A 201 3.71 -10.34 -15.97
CA TYR A 201 2.83 -10.55 -17.12
C TYR A 201 3.05 -9.59 -18.29
N CYS A 202 3.27 -8.30 -18.04
CA CYS A 202 3.42 -7.30 -19.08
C CYS A 202 4.81 -7.36 -19.75
N GLU A 203 5.87 -7.77 -19.03
CA GLU A 203 7.23 -7.89 -19.60
C GLU A 203 7.32 -9.06 -20.61
N PRO A 204 6.95 -10.31 -20.28
CA PRO A 204 7.10 -11.42 -21.23
C PRO A 204 6.20 -11.28 -22.46
N ASN A 205 5.06 -10.62 -22.30
CA ASN A 205 4.07 -10.43 -23.36
C ASN A 205 4.26 -9.10 -24.13
N ASN A 206 5.32 -8.33 -23.85
CA ASN A 206 5.60 -7.03 -24.49
C ASN A 206 4.37 -6.10 -24.54
N ALA A 207 3.63 -6.05 -23.42
CA ALA A 207 2.31 -5.44 -23.34
C ALA A 207 2.29 -4.03 -22.71
N TRP A 208 3.44 -3.54 -22.24
CA TRP A 208 3.61 -2.18 -21.73
C TRP A 208 3.10 -1.13 -22.73
N GLY A 209 2.18 -0.28 -22.32
CA GLY A 209 1.56 0.77 -23.15
C GLY A 209 0.61 0.27 -24.25
N LYS A 210 0.35 -1.04 -24.33
CA LYS A 210 -0.55 -1.63 -25.34
C LYS A 210 -1.88 -2.11 -24.76
N VAL A 211 -1.89 -2.45 -23.48
CA VAL A 211 -3.08 -2.94 -22.77
C VAL A 211 -3.39 -2.03 -21.59
N HIS A 212 -4.68 -1.88 -21.27
CA HIS A 212 -5.15 -0.99 -20.20
C HIS A 212 -4.44 -1.22 -18.85
N ASP A 213 -4.19 -2.48 -18.50
CA ASP A 213 -3.64 -2.86 -17.20
C ASP A 213 -2.11 -2.70 -17.12
N CYS A 214 -1.43 -2.33 -18.21
CA CYS A 214 0.01 -2.11 -18.30
C CYS A 214 0.32 -0.68 -18.81
N PRO A 215 0.66 0.30 -17.95
CA PRO A 215 0.97 1.67 -18.38
C PRO A 215 2.19 1.73 -19.30
N ALA A 216 2.41 2.83 -20.02
CA ALA A 216 3.67 3.03 -20.75
C ALA A 216 4.84 3.16 -19.76
N LYS A 217 5.98 2.52 -20.02
CA LYS A 217 7.21 2.73 -19.25
C LYS A 217 7.77 4.10 -19.62
N ASN A 218 7.31 5.14 -18.92
CA ASN A 218 7.95 6.43 -18.95
C ASN A 218 9.05 6.37 -17.88
N PHE A 219 10.30 6.40 -18.34
CA PHE A 219 11.48 6.56 -17.49
C PHE A 219 11.67 8.04 -17.13
#